data_AF-A0A8B6E827-F1
#
_entry.id   AF-A0A8B6E827-F1
#
_cell.length_a   1.000
_cell.length_b   1.000
_cell.length_c   1.000
_cell.angle_alpha   90.00
_cell.angle_beta   90.00
_cell.angle_gamma   90.00
#
_symmetry.space_group_name_H-M   'P 1'
#
loop_
_entity.id
_entity.type
_entity.pdbx_description
1 polymer ?
#
loop_
_entity_poly.entity_id
_entity_poly.type
_entity_poly.pdbx_seq_one_letter_code
_entity_poly.pdbx_strand_id
1 'polypeptide(L)'
;MKLCSHNNVVKLYGITTTVDWIVMEFVHDLNLLEYMRIYKENKINFNQMLHIAAQVACGMNYLGTNRILHIDLRAANVFIDDNHKTKIYGFHLARVLGKDEDEFQPVKGRDKKRAAAVTLLSK
;
A
#
# COMPACT_ATOMS: atom_id res chain seq x y z
N MET A 1 -17.90 1.60 12.44
CA MET A 1 -16.95 2.52 11.80
C MET A 1 -16.41 1.82 10.56
N LYS A 2 -16.78 2.28 9.36
CA LYS A 2 -16.24 1.77 8.09
C LYS A 2 -14.87 2.42 7.89
N LEU A 3 -13.80 1.69 8.13
CA LEU A 3 -12.45 2.10 7.77
C LEU A 3 -12.11 1.49 6.40
N CYS A 4 -11.16 2.10 5.67
CA CYS A 4 -10.44 1.42 4.58
C CYS A 4 -11.17 1.22 3.25
N SER A 5 -11.54 2.35 2.63
CA SER A 5 -11.49 2.43 1.16
C SER A 5 -10.94 3.79 0.73
N HIS A 6 -9.71 3.79 0.21
CA HIS A 6 -9.11 4.95 -0.43
C HIS A 6 -8.69 4.55 -1.85
N ASN A 7 -8.98 5.39 -2.84
CA ASN A 7 -8.76 5.05 -4.25
C ASN A 7 -7.29 4.77 -4.60
N ASN A 8 -6.35 5.24 -3.78
CA ASN A 8 -4.90 5.05 -3.98
C ASN A 8 -4.23 4.07 -3.00
N VAL A 9 -5.00 3.24 -2.31
CA VAL A 9 -4.50 2.16 -1.45
C VAL A 9 -5.24 0.89 -1.83
N VAL A 10 -4.52 -0.23 -2.05
CA VAL A 10 -5.21 -1.49 -2.37
C VAL A 10 -6.10 -1.89 -1.21
N LYS A 11 -7.36 -2.21 -1.54
CA LYS A 11 -8.30 -2.73 -0.58
C LYS A 11 -7.88 -4.13 -0.20
N LEU A 12 -7.77 -4.36 1.10
CA LEU A 12 -7.47 -5.67 1.64
C LEU A 12 -8.77 -6.33 2.08
N TYR A 13 -8.92 -7.63 1.85
CA TYR A 13 -10.08 -8.41 2.27
C TYR A 13 -9.78 -9.29 3.48
N GLY A 14 -8.51 -9.66 3.70
CA GLY A 14 -8.09 -10.35 4.91
C GLY A 14 -6.87 -11.24 4.69
N ILE A 15 -6.69 -12.18 5.62
CA ILE A 15 -5.69 -13.26 5.52
C ILE A 15 -6.36 -14.62 5.62
N THR A 16 -5.78 -15.63 4.99
CA THR A 16 -6.16 -17.03 5.20
C THR A 16 -5.47 -17.56 6.47
N THR A 17 -6.16 -18.41 7.22
CA THR A 17 -5.65 -18.97 8.49
C THR A 17 -4.84 -20.25 8.31
N THR A 18 -4.94 -20.89 7.15
CA THR A 18 -4.32 -22.19 6.86
C THR A 18 -3.01 -22.06 6.08
N VAL A 19 -2.82 -20.98 5.33
CA VAL A 19 -1.69 -20.80 4.40
C VAL A 19 -1.06 -19.40 4.48
N ASP A 20 -1.49 -18.55 5.42
CA ASP A 20 -1.04 -17.16 5.60
C ASP A 20 -1.04 -16.32 4.31
N TRP A 21 -2.02 -16.55 3.44
CA TRP A 21 -2.18 -15.77 2.21
C TRP A 21 -2.89 -14.46 2.48
N ILE A 22 -2.50 -13.41 1.76
CA ILE A 22 -3.13 -12.10 1.79
C ILE A 22 -4.17 -12.06 0.68
N VAL A 23 -5.44 -11.80 1.03
CA VAL A 23 -6.54 -11.67 0.10
C VAL A 23 -6.85 -10.19 -0.07
N MET A 24 -6.78 -9.66 -1.29
CA MET A 24 -6.93 -8.24 -1.60
C MET A 24 -7.74 -8.03 -2.89
N GLU A 25 -8.09 -6.78 -3.19
CA GLU A 25 -8.65 -6.45 -4.48
C GLU A 25 -7.69 -6.84 -5.60
N PHE A 26 -8.27 -7.31 -6.69
CA PHE A 26 -7.50 -7.56 -7.89
C PHE A 26 -7.20 -6.21 -8.55
N VAL A 27 -5.91 -5.90 -8.67
CA VAL A 27 -5.44 -4.76 -9.45
C VAL A 27 -4.94 -5.33 -10.75
N HIS A 28 -5.71 -5.11 -11.83
CA HIS A 28 -5.16 -5.28 -13.17
C HIS A 28 -3.96 -4.33 -13.29
N ASP A 29 -2.92 -4.78 -13.99
CA ASP A 29 -1.76 -3.99 -14.43
C ASP A 29 -0.47 -4.11 -13.58
N LEU A 30 0.57 -3.44 -14.08
CA LEU A 30 1.94 -3.55 -13.62
C LEU A 30 2.18 -2.71 -12.38
N ASN A 31 3.21 -3.06 -11.61
CA ASN A 31 3.76 -2.10 -10.68
C ASN A 31 4.54 -1.01 -11.44
N LEU A 32 4.70 0.15 -10.80
CA LEU A 32 5.30 1.34 -11.38
C LEU A 32 6.75 1.11 -11.81
N LEU A 33 7.49 0.24 -11.12
CA LEU A 33 8.86 -0.14 -11.51
C LEU A 33 8.86 -0.87 -12.85
N GLU A 34 7.99 -1.87 -13.03
CA GLU A 34 7.86 -2.61 -14.29
C GLU A 34 7.29 -1.72 -15.41
N TYR A 35 6.32 -0.86 -15.11
CA TYR A 35 5.81 0.13 -16.05
C TYR A 35 6.95 1.03 -16.58
N MET A 36 7.78 1.59 -15.69
CA MET A 36 8.92 2.43 -16.08
C MET A 36 9.97 1.66 -16.90
N ARG A 37 10.19 0.36 -16.61
CA ARG A 37 11.15 -0.48 -17.35
C ARG A 37 10.70 -0.82 -18.76
N ILE A 38 9.41 -0.96 -18.98
CA ILE A 38 8.85 -1.26 -20.29
C ILE A 38 8.78 0.01 -21.14
N TYR A 39 8.48 1.17 -20.53
CA TYR A 39 8.24 2.42 -21.25
C TYR A 39 9.37 3.46 -21.09
N LYS A 40 10.61 2.98 -20.88
CA LYS A 40 11.84 3.68 -20.46
C LYS A 40 12.06 5.14 -20.90
N GLU A 41 11.57 5.58 -22.05
CA GLU A 41 12.04 6.84 -22.64
C GLU A 41 10.97 7.82 -23.13
N ASN A 42 9.66 7.49 -23.20
CA ASN A 42 8.71 8.42 -23.87
C ASN A 42 7.21 8.39 -23.46
N LYS A 43 6.82 7.83 -22.30
CA LYS A 43 5.37 7.77 -21.95
C LYS A 43 4.90 8.50 -20.69
N ILE A 44 5.76 8.84 -19.74
CA ILE A 44 5.37 9.64 -18.58
C ILE A 44 5.95 11.05 -18.76
N ASN A 45 5.11 11.97 -19.23
CA ASN A 45 5.44 13.39 -19.21
C ASN A 45 5.39 13.95 -17.77
N PHE A 46 5.89 15.17 -17.59
CA PHE A 46 5.96 15.81 -16.27
C PHE A 46 4.60 15.89 -15.57
N ASN A 47 3.52 16.20 -16.29
CA ASN A 47 2.17 16.29 -15.72
C ASN A 47 1.67 14.93 -15.23
N GLN A 48 1.94 13.86 -15.99
CA GLN A 48 1.62 12.49 -15.56
C GLN A 48 2.44 12.08 -14.34
N MET A 49 3.72 12.45 -14.29
CA MET A 49 4.58 12.20 -13.14
C MET A 49 4.05 12.89 -11.88
N LEU A 50 3.66 14.16 -11.99
CA LEU A 50 3.04 14.92 -10.91
C LEU A 50 1.71 14.31 -10.47
N HIS A 51 0.89 13.86 -11.42
CA HIS A 51 -0.38 13.19 -11.14
C HIS A 51 -0.19 11.87 -10.39
N ILE A 52 0.78 11.05 -10.79
CA ILE A 52 1.17 9.79 -10.12
C ILE A 52 1.66 10.09 -8.70
N ALA A 53 2.57 11.06 -8.55
CA ALA A 53 3.16 11.43 -7.26
C ALA A 53 2.09 11.95 -6.28
N ALA A 54 1.17 12.80 -6.75
CA ALA A 54 0.06 13.31 -5.95
C ALA A 54 -0.84 12.18 -5.44
N GLN A 55 -1.20 11.22 -6.29
CA GLN A 55 -1.99 10.06 -5.89
C GLN A 55 -1.29 9.19 -4.84
N VAL A 56 0.01 8.92 -5.01
CA VAL A 56 0.80 8.18 -4.01
C VAL A 56 0.85 8.95 -2.70
N ALA A 57 1.04 10.27 -2.74
CA ALA A 57 1.02 11.11 -1.54
C ALA A 57 -0.35 11.08 -0.85
N CYS A 58 -1.47 11.13 -1.60
CA CYS A 58 -2.81 10.98 -1.03
C CYS A 58 -2.99 9.62 -0.33
N GLY A 59 -2.55 8.53 -0.96
CA GLY A 59 -2.57 7.20 -0.35
C GLY A 59 -1.73 7.11 0.93
N MET A 60 -0.53 7.69 0.94
CA MET A 60 0.32 7.73 2.13
C MET A 60 -0.24 8.62 3.25
N ASN A 61 -0.88 9.74 2.90
CA ASN A 61 -1.58 10.59 3.87
C ASN A 61 -2.75 9.83 4.52
N TYR A 62 -3.49 9.06 3.71
CA TYR A 62 -4.52 8.17 4.22
C TYR A 62 -3.94 7.16 5.24
N LEU A 63 -2.84 6.48 4.90
CA LEU A 63 -2.19 5.54 5.82
C LEU A 63 -1.72 6.23 7.12
N GLY A 64 -1.08 7.40 7.01
CA GLY A 64 -0.61 8.18 8.16
C GLY A 64 -1.74 8.61 9.09
N THR A 65 -2.85 9.10 8.53
CA THR A 65 -4.06 9.48 9.32
C THR A 65 -4.65 8.30 10.07
N ASN A 66 -4.50 7.08 9.52
CA ASN A 66 -4.93 5.84 10.16
C ASN A 66 -3.84 5.19 11.02
N ARG A 67 -2.73 5.89 11.30
CA ARG A 67 -1.58 5.40 12.09
C ARG A 67 -0.98 4.11 11.52
N ILE A 68 -1.00 3.94 10.20
CA ILE A 68 -0.41 2.81 9.48
C ILE A 68 0.93 3.24 8.87
N LEU A 69 2.00 2.59 9.30
CA LEU A 69 3.32 2.69 8.70
C LEU A 69 3.45 1.64 7.60
N HIS A 70 3.63 2.08 6.35
CA HIS A 70 3.87 1.18 5.23
C HIS A 70 5.22 0.45 5.33
N ILE A 71 6.26 1.18 5.74
CA ILE A 71 7.68 0.79 5.90
C ILE A 71 8.41 0.24 4.68
N ASP A 72 7.71 -0.06 3.58
CA ASP A 72 8.31 -0.51 2.32
C ASP A 72 7.74 0.24 1.11
N LEU A 73 7.64 1.57 1.17
CA LEU A 73 7.14 2.35 0.04
C LEU A 73 8.23 2.48 -1.03
N ARG A 74 7.96 1.92 -2.21
CA ARG A 74 8.88 1.88 -3.36
C ARG A 74 8.07 1.71 -4.64
N ALA A 75 8.63 2.05 -5.80
CA ALA A 75 7.92 1.93 -7.09
C ALA A 75 7.44 0.50 -7.39
N ALA A 76 8.16 -0.51 -6.89
CA ALA A 76 7.72 -1.90 -6.98
C ALA A 76 6.42 -2.16 -6.20
N ASN A 77 6.09 -1.36 -5.19
CA ASN A 77 4.94 -1.49 -4.30
C ASN A 77 3.81 -0.49 -4.62
N VAL A 78 3.77 0.00 -5.86
CA VAL A 78 2.70 0.88 -6.36
C VAL A 78 2.24 0.31 -7.69
N PHE A 79 0.97 -0.10 -7.79
CA PHE A 79 0.36 -0.44 -9.06
C PHE A 79 0.01 0.82 -9.84
N ILE A 80 0.04 0.71 -11.18
CA ILE A 80 -0.38 1.76 -12.10
C ILE A 80 -1.18 1.16 -13.26
N ASP A 81 -2.33 1.74 -13.57
CA ASP A 81 -3.15 1.35 -14.72
C ASP A 81 -2.81 2.19 -15.98
N ASP A 82 -3.40 1.82 -17.12
CA ASP A 82 -3.24 2.55 -18.39
C ASP A 82 -3.71 4.01 -18.33
N ASN A 83 -4.58 4.35 -17.37
CA ASN A 83 -5.05 5.70 -17.10
C ASN A 83 -4.16 6.47 -16.11
N HIS A 84 -3.00 5.92 -15.74
CA HIS A 84 -2.07 6.48 -14.76
C HIS A 84 -2.69 6.62 -13.35
N LYS A 85 -3.72 5.85 -13.03
CA LYS A 85 -4.24 5.74 -11.66
C LYS A 85 -3.35 4.81 -10.87
N THR A 86 -3.03 5.21 -9.64
CA THR A 86 -2.11 4.45 -8.80
C THR A 86 -2.76 3.88 -7.55
N LYS A 87 -2.27 2.71 -7.12
CA LYS A 87 -2.64 2.08 -5.84
C LYS A 87 -1.41 1.56 -5.12
N ILE A 88 -1.23 2.00 -3.87
CA ILE A 88 -0.16 1.51 -3.00
C ILE A 88 -0.51 0.09 -2.53
N TYR A 89 0.46 -0.83 -2.65
CA TYR A 89 0.38 -2.20 -2.16
C TYR A 89 1.65 -2.60 -1.41
N GLY A 90 1.77 -3.85 -0.95
CA GLY A 90 3.02 -4.35 -0.37
C GLY A 90 3.06 -4.24 1.15
N PHE A 91 1.89 -4.35 1.80
CA PHE A 91 1.72 -4.24 3.25
C PHE A 91 2.29 -5.41 4.08
N HIS A 92 3.08 -6.31 3.48
CA HIS A 92 3.68 -7.47 4.16
C HIS A 92 4.64 -7.11 5.31
N LEU A 93 5.13 -5.87 5.32
CA LEU A 93 5.95 -5.28 6.38
C LEU A 93 5.21 -4.21 7.19
N ALA A 94 3.98 -3.83 6.79
CA ALA A 94 3.27 -2.70 7.39
C ALA A 94 2.96 -2.90 8.88
N ARG A 95 2.85 -1.80 9.60
CA ARG A 95 2.65 -1.76 11.06
C ARG A 95 1.61 -0.73 11.43
N VAL A 96 0.88 -0.99 12.50
CA VAL A 96 -0.04 -0.02 13.10
C VAL A 96 0.60 0.51 14.37
N LEU A 97 0.60 1.83 14.52
CA LEU A 97 1.08 2.49 15.74
C LEU A 97 -0.01 2.46 16.81
N GLY A 98 0.35 2.01 18.01
CA GLY A 98 -0.52 2.08 19.18
C GLY A 98 -0.89 3.53 19.54
N LYS A 99 -1.94 3.70 20.35
CA LYS A 99 -2.35 5.02 20.85
C LYS A 99 -1.31 5.68 21.75
N ASP A 100 -0.49 4.86 22.42
CA ASP A 100 0.52 5.29 23.39
C ASP A 100 1.97 5.01 22.94
N GLU A 101 2.16 4.55 21.70
CA GLU A 101 3.49 4.25 21.15
C GLU A 101 3.95 5.43 20.26
N ASP A 102 4.57 6.44 20.87
CA ASP A 102 5.44 7.40 20.17
C ASP A 102 6.85 6.82 19.94
N GLU A 103 7.15 5.65 20.52
CA GLU A 103 8.45 4.99 20.44
C GLU A 103 8.48 3.74 19.56
N PHE A 104 9.54 3.67 18.76
CA PHE A 104 9.85 2.58 17.85
C PHE A 104 10.24 1.31 18.62
N GLN A 105 9.29 0.43 18.89
CA GLN A 105 9.58 -0.90 19.44
C GLN A 105 9.70 -1.95 18.31
N PRO A 106 10.91 -2.50 18.02
CA PRO A 106 11.06 -3.61 17.10
C PRO A 106 10.43 -4.87 17.73
N VAL A 107 9.15 -5.09 17.45
CA VAL A 107 8.43 -6.22 18.04
C VAL A 107 8.94 -7.55 17.50
N LYS A 108 9.41 -8.39 18.41
CA LYS A 108 9.74 -9.79 18.19
C LYS A 108 8.45 -10.57 17.93
N GLY A 109 8.36 -11.20 16.76
CA GLY A 109 7.23 -12.03 16.33
C GLY A 109 6.61 -11.50 15.04
N ARG A 110 7.03 -12.05 13.90
CA ARG A 110 6.64 -11.61 12.54
C ARG A 110 5.14 -11.75 12.26
N ASP A 111 4.45 -12.65 12.95
CA ASP A 111 3.11 -13.09 12.51
C ASP A 111 1.96 -12.29 13.15
N LYS A 112 2.10 -11.85 14.41
CA LYS A 112 1.04 -11.11 15.12
C LYS A 112 0.81 -9.69 14.59
N LYS A 113 1.86 -9.02 14.08
CA LYS A 113 1.75 -7.65 13.52
C LYS A 113 1.22 -7.62 12.08
N ARG A 114 1.56 -8.64 11.27
CA ARG A 114 1.01 -8.83 9.92
C ARG A 114 -0.51 -8.98 9.99
N ALA A 115 -0.99 -9.88 10.85
CA ALA A 115 -2.41 -10.05 11.08
C ALA A 115 -3.08 -8.73 11.53
N ALA A 116 -2.45 -7.93 12.39
CA ALA A 116 -3.01 -6.66 12.86
C ALA A 116 -3.16 -5.59 11.77
N ALA A 117 -2.12 -5.37 10.96
CA ALA A 117 -2.18 -4.42 9.84
C ALA A 117 -3.17 -4.90 8.77
N VAL A 118 -3.19 -6.21 8.50
CA VAL A 118 -4.14 -6.79 7.55
C VAL A 118 -5.58 -6.68 8.06
N THR A 119 -5.82 -7.03 9.33
CA THR A 119 -7.16 -7.00 9.94
C THR A 119 -7.75 -5.57 9.97
N LEU A 120 -6.91 -4.54 10.07
CA LEU A 120 -7.35 -3.14 10.05
C LEU A 120 -7.61 -2.62 8.64
N LEU A 121 -6.89 -3.13 7.63
CA LEU A 121 -7.13 -2.81 6.23
C LEU A 121 -8.31 -3.59 5.63
N SER A 122 -8.77 -4.66 6.31
CA SER A 122 -9.87 -5.54 5.86
C SER A 122 -11.24 -5.31 6.52
N LYS A 123 -11.36 -4.36 7.45
CA LYS A 123 -12.60 -4.03 8.18
C LYS A 123 -13.05 -2.60 7.87
#